data_AF-A0A2E1BI47-F1
#
_entry.id   AF-A0A2E1BI47-F1
#
_cell.length_a   1.000
_cell.length_b   1.000
_cell.length_c   1.000
_cell.angle_alpha   90.00
_cell.angle_beta   90.00
_cell.angle_gamma   90.00
#
_symmetry.space_group_name_H-M   'P 1'
#
loop_
_entity.id
_entity.type
_entity.pdbx_description
1 polymer ?
#
loop_
_entity_poly.entity_id
_entity_poly.type
_entity_poly.pdbx_seq_one_letter_code
_entity_poly.pdbx_strand_id
1 'polypeptide(L)'
;MENELEMIQTLFGYQSFGLIPFPCAPFKEDIHNSSEGRLLYHKALQGIQMKDEEIYKWFGEKKLDNCGLILGSKGNLSVIEFENDQIIQDFLKTVENFEDSVSNIIFKNLMHNLYESTTTVLTPEKKIQFWFEYSSKLPSYKPSKEQKTNLNKGISIYSDGYIVAPPSFVRNNNFVDQFELVNGKKPILFPQEIDFFENILSV
;
A
#
# COMPACT_ATOMS: atom_id res chain seq x y z
N MET A 1 15.79 -12.01 17.33
CA MET A 1 16.66 -10.81 17.23
C MET A 1 16.65 -10.26 15.80
N GLU A 2 16.80 -11.08 14.76
CA GLU A 2 16.76 -10.60 13.36
C GLU A 2 15.44 -9.92 12.98
N ASN A 3 14.29 -10.56 13.25
CA ASN A 3 12.97 -10.04 12.87
C ASN A 3 12.56 -8.73 13.59
N GLU A 4 13.13 -8.47 14.79
CA GLU A 4 12.86 -7.25 15.57
C GLU A 4 13.60 -6.05 15.01
N LEU A 5 14.88 -6.23 14.67
CA LEU A 5 15.69 -5.20 14.03
C LEU A 5 15.15 -4.89 12.64
N GLU A 6 14.69 -5.89 11.91
CA GLU A 6 14.10 -5.73 10.57
C GLU A 6 12.79 -4.91 10.61
N MET A 7 11.88 -5.19 11.56
CA MET A 7 10.67 -4.40 11.78
C MET A 7 11.00 -2.94 12.09
N ILE A 8 11.89 -2.70 13.05
CA ILE A 8 12.28 -1.35 13.47
C ILE A 8 12.97 -0.59 12.33
N GLN A 9 13.90 -1.22 11.61
CA GLN A 9 14.57 -0.63 10.45
C GLN A 9 13.57 -0.28 9.34
N THR A 10 12.61 -1.16 9.07
CA THR A 10 11.57 -0.94 8.07
C THR A 10 10.67 0.24 8.46
N LEU A 11 10.28 0.34 9.74
CA LEU A 11 9.51 1.47 10.26
C LEU A 11 10.22 2.81 10.09
N PHE A 12 11.51 2.87 10.41
CA PHE A 12 12.32 4.07 10.15
C PHE A 12 12.43 4.36 8.64
N GLY A 13 12.55 3.31 7.81
CA GLY A 13 12.48 3.43 6.36
C GLY A 13 11.18 4.11 5.91
N TYR A 14 10.03 3.62 6.37
CA TYR A 14 8.73 4.22 6.09
C TYR A 14 8.64 5.69 6.51
N GLN A 15 9.09 6.02 7.72
CA GLN A 15 9.09 7.42 8.18
C GLN A 15 10.01 8.31 7.34
N SER A 16 11.17 7.81 6.92
CA SER A 16 12.09 8.53 6.04
C SER A 16 11.49 8.80 4.65
N PHE A 17 10.53 7.98 4.23
CA PHE A 17 9.77 8.18 3.00
C PHE A 17 8.58 9.13 3.17
N GLY A 18 8.33 9.63 4.39
CA GLY A 18 7.18 10.47 4.72
C GLY A 18 5.90 9.68 4.99
N LEU A 19 5.98 8.36 5.12
CA LEU A 19 4.84 7.50 5.47
C LEU A 19 4.61 7.51 6.98
N ILE A 20 3.40 7.12 7.39
CA ILE A 20 2.97 7.21 8.78
C ILE A 20 2.59 5.82 9.31
N PRO A 21 3.54 5.12 9.98
CA PRO A 21 3.27 3.83 10.57
C PRO A 21 2.53 3.94 11.90
N PHE A 22 1.77 2.89 12.21
CA PHE A 22 1.09 2.71 13.49
C PHE A 22 0.92 1.21 13.79
N PRO A 23 0.66 0.83 15.06
CA PRO A 23 0.54 -0.58 15.41
C PRO A 23 -0.84 -1.17 15.12
N CYS A 24 -0.83 -2.36 14.53
CA CYS A 24 -1.97 -3.23 14.33
C CYS A 24 -1.90 -4.45 15.26
N ALA A 25 -3.04 -5.11 15.45
CA ALA A 25 -3.13 -6.32 16.25
C ALA A 25 -2.26 -7.44 15.64
N PRO A 26 -1.67 -8.30 16.48
CA PRO A 26 -0.82 -9.38 16.01
C PRO A 26 -1.63 -10.38 15.17
N PHE A 27 -1.06 -10.83 14.05
CA PHE A 27 -1.66 -11.80 13.13
C PHE A 27 -2.99 -11.38 12.49
N LYS A 28 -3.31 -10.08 12.51
CA LYS A 28 -4.59 -9.52 12.03
C LYS A 28 -4.38 -8.20 11.31
N GLU A 29 -5.39 -7.78 10.56
CA GLU A 29 -5.43 -6.48 9.89
C GLU A 29 -6.13 -5.39 10.72
N ASP A 30 -6.64 -5.74 11.90
CA ASP A 30 -7.32 -4.82 12.79
C ASP A 30 -6.34 -3.90 13.52
N ILE A 31 -6.79 -2.68 13.83
CA ILE A 31 -6.08 -1.77 14.73
C ILE A 31 -5.89 -2.43 16.10
N HIS A 32 -4.75 -2.19 16.75
CA HIS A 32 -4.51 -2.75 18.06
C HIS A 32 -5.53 -2.23 19.10
N ASN A 33 -6.16 -3.15 19.84
CA ASN A 33 -7.27 -2.85 20.74
C ASN A 33 -6.90 -2.19 22.09
N SER A 34 -5.61 -2.00 22.39
CA SER A 34 -5.15 -1.46 23.68
C SER A 34 -5.21 0.06 23.67
N SER A 35 -5.29 0.68 24.85
CA SER A 35 -5.39 2.14 24.95
C SER A 35 -4.22 2.87 24.28
N GLU A 36 -3.01 2.35 24.46
CA GLU A 36 -1.79 2.91 23.85
C GLU A 36 -1.77 2.69 22.33
N GLY A 37 -2.14 1.50 21.84
CA GLY A 37 -2.21 1.23 20.40
C GLY A 37 -3.24 2.11 19.69
N ARG A 38 -4.43 2.30 20.29
CA ARG A 38 -5.46 3.21 19.77
C ARG A 38 -5.00 4.66 19.77
N LEU A 39 -4.24 5.08 20.78
CA LEU A 39 -3.68 6.43 20.84
C LEU A 39 -2.67 6.66 19.71
N LEU A 40 -1.79 5.69 19.44
CA LEU A 40 -0.83 5.77 18.34
C LEU A 40 -1.54 5.81 16.98
N TYR A 41 -2.57 4.99 16.77
CA TYR A 41 -3.41 5.06 15.57
C TYR A 41 -4.10 6.43 15.43
N HIS A 42 -4.66 6.98 16.51
CA HIS A 42 -5.29 8.30 16.48
C HIS A 42 -4.30 9.43 16.13
N LYS A 43 -3.07 9.38 16.65
CA LYS A 43 -1.99 10.29 16.23
C LYS A 43 -1.68 10.14 14.74
N ALA A 44 -1.58 8.90 14.25
CA ALA A 44 -1.31 8.61 12.85
C ALA A 44 -2.39 9.19 11.92
N LEU A 45 -3.68 9.05 12.28
CA LEU A 45 -4.80 9.67 11.55
C LEU A 45 -4.69 11.20 11.46
N GLN A 46 -4.05 11.84 12.44
CA GLN A 46 -3.80 13.29 12.44
C GLN A 46 -2.58 13.69 11.60
N GLY A 47 -1.86 12.73 11.02
CA GLY A 47 -0.62 12.97 10.29
C GLY A 47 0.62 13.01 11.19
N ILE A 48 0.53 12.54 12.44
CA ILE A 48 1.62 12.60 13.40
C ILE A 48 2.37 11.26 13.40
N GLN A 49 3.64 11.29 13.02
CA GLN A 49 4.53 10.15 13.08
C GLN A 49 4.86 9.75 14.53
N MET A 50 5.03 8.45 14.76
CA MET A 50 5.56 7.94 16.03
C MET A 50 6.97 8.49 16.28
N LYS A 51 7.29 8.82 17.53
CA LYS A 51 8.67 9.12 17.90
C LYS A 51 9.52 7.85 17.94
N ASP A 52 10.83 7.99 17.79
CA ASP A 52 11.79 6.88 17.87
C ASP A 52 11.58 6.07 19.15
N GLU A 53 11.41 6.74 20.32
CA GLU A 53 11.19 6.02 21.58
C GLU A 53 9.86 5.26 21.60
N GLU A 54 8.83 5.75 20.91
CA GLU A 54 7.54 5.06 20.77
C GLU A 54 7.67 3.83 19.87
N ILE A 55 8.49 3.91 18.81
CA ILE A 55 8.79 2.77 17.93
C ILE A 55 9.55 1.69 18.69
N TYR A 56 10.64 2.04 19.37
CA TYR A 56 11.42 1.09 20.15
C TYR A 56 10.60 0.45 21.27
N LYS A 57 9.83 1.26 22.02
CA LYS A 57 8.98 0.75 23.09
C LYS A 57 7.92 -0.21 22.54
N TRP A 58 7.25 0.15 21.45
CA TRP A 58 6.19 -0.69 20.94
C TRP A 58 6.71 -1.94 20.24
N PHE A 59 7.50 -1.77 19.18
CA PHE A 59 7.91 -2.86 18.31
C PHE A 59 9.13 -3.63 18.84
N GLY A 60 9.91 -3.05 19.76
CA GLY A 60 10.95 -3.77 20.49
C GLY A 60 10.38 -4.69 21.58
N GLU A 61 9.31 -4.28 22.27
CA GLU A 61 8.69 -5.09 23.34
C GLU A 61 7.61 -6.05 22.80
N LYS A 62 6.80 -5.63 21.82
CA LYS A 62 5.65 -6.38 21.27
C LYS A 62 5.94 -6.94 19.88
N LYS A 63 6.85 -7.92 19.85
CA LYS A 63 7.52 -8.47 18.66
C LYS A 63 6.62 -9.16 17.61
N LEU A 64 5.33 -9.28 17.86
CA LEU A 64 4.37 -9.95 16.98
C LEU A 64 3.29 -9.00 16.45
N ASP A 65 3.27 -7.76 16.93
CA ASP A 65 2.31 -6.78 16.46
C ASP A 65 2.63 -6.39 15.02
N ASN A 66 1.58 -6.24 14.23
CA ASN A 66 1.70 -5.82 12.84
C ASN A 66 1.89 -4.31 12.74
N CYS A 67 2.41 -3.85 11.61
CA CYS A 67 2.48 -2.44 11.25
C CYS A 67 1.38 -2.10 10.24
N GLY A 68 0.61 -1.05 10.52
CA GLY A 68 -0.25 -0.39 9.56
C GLY A 68 0.38 0.89 9.01
N LEU A 69 -0.05 1.32 7.82
CA LEU A 69 0.28 2.60 7.21
C LEU A 69 -0.99 3.37 6.90
N ILE A 70 -1.02 4.66 7.24
CA ILE A 70 -2.13 5.56 6.88
C ILE A 70 -2.09 5.83 5.38
N LEU A 71 -3.26 5.85 4.75
CA LEU A 71 -3.44 6.18 3.33
C LEU A 71 -3.92 7.62 3.14
N GLY A 72 -3.94 8.06 1.89
CA GLY A 72 -4.46 9.36 1.49
C GLY A 72 -3.53 10.52 1.81
N SER A 73 -4.06 11.74 1.73
CA SER A 73 -3.28 12.97 1.92
C SER A 73 -2.59 13.07 3.29
N LYS A 74 -3.19 12.46 4.33
CA LYS A 74 -2.61 12.44 5.67
C LYS A 74 -1.42 11.50 5.78
N GLY A 75 -1.50 10.32 5.17
CA GLY A 75 -0.43 9.32 5.21
C GLY A 75 0.59 9.44 4.07
N ASN A 76 0.36 10.36 3.13
CA ASN A 76 1.12 10.53 1.89
C ASN A 76 1.27 9.21 1.10
N LEU A 77 0.23 8.39 1.06
CA LEU A 77 0.27 7.07 0.45
C LEU A 77 -0.99 6.77 -0.37
N SER A 78 -0.78 6.34 -1.61
CA SER A 78 -1.76 5.72 -2.48
C SER A 78 -1.25 4.36 -2.91
N VAL A 79 -2.13 3.36 -3.02
CA VAL A 79 -1.76 1.99 -3.37
C VAL A 79 -2.61 1.51 -4.53
N ILE A 80 -1.97 0.97 -5.57
CA ILE A 80 -2.64 0.20 -6.62
C ILE A 80 -2.38 -1.28 -6.34
N GLU A 81 -3.45 -2.07 -6.17
CA GLU A 81 -3.39 -3.50 -5.90
C GLU A 81 -4.00 -4.30 -7.05
N PHE A 82 -3.26 -5.29 -7.53
CA PHE A 82 -3.69 -6.24 -8.55
C PHE A 82 -3.95 -7.60 -7.90
N GLU A 83 -5.03 -8.29 -8.31
CA GLU A 83 -5.37 -9.62 -7.79
C GLU A 83 -4.26 -10.65 -8.04
N ASN A 84 -3.50 -10.53 -9.13
CA ASN A 84 -2.36 -11.37 -9.50
C ASN A 84 -1.62 -10.79 -10.72
N ASP A 85 -0.48 -11.40 -11.10
CA ASP A 85 0.33 -10.95 -12.23
C ASP A 85 -0.40 -11.03 -13.58
N GLN A 86 -1.29 -12.02 -13.78
CA GLN A 86 -2.06 -12.13 -15.03
C GLN A 86 -2.93 -10.87 -15.26
N ILE A 87 -3.52 -10.31 -14.20
CA ILE A 87 -4.28 -9.06 -14.30
C ILE A 87 -3.37 -7.89 -14.69
N ILE A 88 -2.14 -7.84 -14.17
CA ILE A 88 -1.15 -6.82 -14.57
C ILE A 88 -0.84 -6.94 -16.06
N GLN A 89 -0.57 -8.16 -16.56
CA GLN A 89 -0.27 -8.40 -17.97
C GLN A 89 -1.44 -8.03 -18.89
N ASP A 90 -2.67 -8.37 -18.50
CA ASP A 90 -3.86 -8.04 -19.30
C ASP A 90 -4.14 -6.53 -19.28
N PHE A 91 -3.92 -5.87 -18.14
CA PHE A 91 -4.01 -4.43 -18.02
C PHE A 91 -2.95 -3.71 -18.88
N LEU A 92 -1.69 -4.17 -18.85
CA LEU A 92 -0.60 -3.67 -19.71
C LEU A 92 -0.97 -3.76 -21.19
N LYS A 93 -1.42 -4.93 -21.66
CA LYS A 93 -1.87 -5.10 -23.05
C LYS A 93 -2.98 -4.13 -23.42
N THR A 94 -3.86 -3.82 -22.47
CA THR A 94 -4.95 -2.89 -22.72
C THR A 94 -4.46 -1.46 -22.83
N VAL A 95 -3.57 -1.03 -21.92
CA VAL A 95 -2.93 0.30 -21.94
C VAL A 95 -2.09 0.51 -23.20
N GLU A 96 -1.42 -0.53 -23.71
CA GLU A 96 -0.66 -0.46 -24.96
C GLU A 96 -1.51 -0.08 -26.18
N ASN A 97 -2.78 -0.49 -26.19
CA ASN A 97 -3.70 -0.20 -27.29
C ASN A 97 -4.32 1.21 -27.22
N PHE A 98 -4.02 2.00 -26.18
CA PHE A 98 -4.51 3.37 -26.11
C PHE A 98 -3.85 4.24 -27.18
N GLU A 99 -4.61 5.20 -27.70
CA GLU A 99 -4.10 6.18 -28.66
C GLU A 99 -2.91 6.97 -28.10
N ASP A 100 -2.04 7.44 -28.98
CA ASP A 100 -0.84 8.17 -28.57
C ASP A 100 -1.18 9.63 -28.24
N SER A 101 -1.57 9.85 -26.98
CA SER A 101 -1.63 11.15 -26.33
C SER A 101 -0.47 11.28 -25.33
N VAL A 102 -0.14 12.51 -24.91
CA VAL A 102 0.92 12.73 -23.90
C VAL A 102 0.61 11.96 -22.59
N SER A 103 -0.65 12.03 -22.12
CA SER A 103 -1.12 11.28 -20.94
C SER A 103 -0.90 9.77 -21.11
N ASN A 104 -1.33 9.21 -22.25
CA ASN A 104 -1.20 7.78 -22.53
C ASN A 104 0.25 7.32 -22.67
N ILE A 105 1.13 8.12 -23.28
CA ILE A 105 2.56 7.80 -23.38
C ILE A 105 3.21 7.77 -21.98
N ILE A 106 2.91 8.76 -21.14
CA ILE A 106 3.38 8.78 -19.75
C ILE A 106 2.84 7.57 -18.99
N PHE A 107 1.57 7.23 -19.18
CA PHE A 107 0.96 6.08 -18.52
C PHE A 107 1.57 4.75 -18.96
N LYS A 108 1.73 4.51 -20.27
CA LYS A 108 2.43 3.33 -20.83
C LYS A 108 3.82 3.19 -20.19
N ASN A 109 4.60 4.27 -20.17
CA ASN A 109 5.93 4.27 -19.57
C ASN A 109 5.91 3.95 -18.07
N LEU A 110 4.99 4.55 -17.31
CA LEU A 110 4.85 4.24 -15.88
C LEU A 110 4.57 2.75 -15.68
N MET A 111 3.63 2.22 -16.45
CA MET A 111 3.18 0.83 -16.36
C MET A 111 4.28 -0.18 -16.66
N HIS A 112 5.13 0.06 -17.68
CA HIS A 112 6.30 -0.77 -17.98
C HIS A 112 7.35 -0.80 -16.87
N ASN A 113 7.42 0.27 -16.08
CA ASN A 113 8.45 0.43 -15.06
C ASN A 113 7.95 0.18 -13.63
N LEU A 114 6.71 -0.27 -13.43
CA LEU A 114 6.09 -0.39 -12.09
C LEU A 114 6.95 -1.16 -11.08
N TYR A 115 7.35 -2.38 -11.44
CA TYR A 115 8.13 -3.26 -10.56
C TYR A 115 9.47 -2.66 -10.13
N GLU A 116 10.11 -1.86 -10.99
CA GLU A 116 11.41 -1.28 -10.71
C GLU A 116 11.32 0.12 -10.10
N SER A 117 10.22 0.82 -10.31
CA SER A 117 10.13 2.25 -10.01
C SER A 117 9.76 2.54 -8.55
N THR A 118 9.01 1.66 -7.89
CA THR A 118 8.39 1.98 -6.59
C THR A 118 8.34 0.80 -5.63
N THR A 119 7.84 1.03 -4.40
CA THR A 119 7.63 -0.05 -3.43
C THR A 119 6.68 -1.09 -3.99
N THR A 120 7.10 -2.36 -3.98
CA THR A 120 6.28 -3.49 -4.40
C THR A 120 6.13 -4.48 -3.26
N VAL A 121 4.89 -4.85 -2.96
CA VAL A 121 4.54 -5.77 -1.85
C VAL A 121 3.64 -6.89 -2.36
N LEU A 122 3.91 -8.12 -1.93
CA LEU A 122 3.02 -9.25 -2.11
C LEU A 122 2.21 -9.46 -0.83
N THR A 123 0.88 -9.51 -0.94
CA THR A 123 0.00 -9.75 0.22
C THR A 123 -0.04 -11.23 0.59
N PRO A 124 -0.56 -11.59 1.78
CA PRO A 124 -0.85 -12.98 2.14
C PRO A 124 -1.67 -13.75 1.09
N GLU A 125 -2.64 -13.10 0.45
CA GLU A 125 -3.47 -13.67 -0.62
C GLU A 125 -2.79 -13.67 -2.00
N LYS A 126 -1.49 -13.36 -2.06
CA LYS A 126 -0.67 -13.30 -3.28
C LYS A 126 -1.11 -12.22 -4.28
N LYS A 127 -1.77 -11.17 -3.78
CA LYS A 127 -2.02 -9.94 -4.54
C LYS A 127 -0.77 -9.08 -4.56
N ILE A 128 -0.65 -8.23 -5.57
CA ILE A 128 0.53 -7.41 -5.81
C ILE A 128 0.16 -5.94 -5.62
N GLN A 129 0.84 -5.27 -4.71
CA GLN A 129 0.65 -3.85 -4.41
C GLN A 129 1.83 -3.03 -4.93
N PHE A 130 1.52 -1.92 -5.58
CA PHE A 130 2.46 -0.86 -5.94
C PHE A 130 2.09 0.40 -5.18
N TRP A 131 3.05 0.97 -4.48
CA TRP A 131 2.82 2.14 -3.63
C TRP A 131 3.25 3.43 -4.33
N PHE A 132 2.54 4.51 -4.06
CA PHE A 132 2.80 5.83 -4.62
C PHE A 132 2.69 6.87 -3.50
N GLU A 133 3.41 7.99 -3.63
CA GLU A 133 3.05 9.18 -2.85
C GLU A 133 1.59 9.53 -3.17
N TYR A 134 0.89 10.10 -2.19
CA TYR A 134 -0.53 10.38 -2.34
C TYR A 134 -0.81 11.23 -3.59
N SER A 135 -1.79 10.81 -4.39
CA SER A 135 -2.25 11.58 -5.53
C SER A 135 -3.77 11.57 -5.62
N SER A 136 -4.35 12.74 -5.88
CA SER A 136 -5.78 12.84 -6.19
C SER A 136 -6.14 12.10 -7.47
N LYS A 137 -5.17 11.87 -8.37
CA LYS A 137 -5.32 11.09 -9.60
C LYS A 137 -5.56 9.59 -9.36
N LEU A 138 -5.37 9.12 -8.13
CA LEU A 138 -5.63 7.74 -7.71
C LEU A 138 -6.75 7.74 -6.67
N PRO A 139 -8.01 8.03 -7.03
CA PRO A 139 -9.10 7.98 -6.06
C PRO A 139 -9.34 6.54 -5.58
N SER A 140 -9.77 6.39 -4.32
CA SER A 140 -10.06 5.06 -3.75
C SER A 140 -11.11 4.35 -4.58
N TYR A 141 -10.80 3.10 -4.94
CA TYR A 141 -11.65 2.26 -5.75
C TYR A 141 -11.52 0.80 -5.34
N LYS A 142 -12.66 0.14 -5.14
CA LYS A 142 -12.70 -1.29 -4.91
C LYS A 142 -13.78 -1.89 -5.81
N PRO A 143 -13.41 -2.68 -6.85
CA PRO A 143 -14.39 -3.21 -7.79
C PRO A 143 -15.38 -4.13 -7.06
N SER A 144 -16.67 -3.98 -7.38
CA SER A 144 -17.67 -4.94 -6.92
C SER A 144 -17.53 -6.26 -7.68
N LYS A 145 -18.07 -7.37 -7.13
CA LYS A 145 -18.05 -8.69 -7.81
C LYS A 145 -18.74 -8.67 -9.17
N GLU A 146 -19.65 -7.72 -9.40
CA GLU A 146 -20.45 -7.59 -10.62
C GLU A 146 -19.77 -6.72 -11.70
N GLN A 147 -18.86 -5.81 -11.32
CA GLN A 147 -18.08 -4.97 -12.24
C GLN A 147 -16.95 -5.73 -12.97
N LYS A 148 -16.91 -7.06 -12.85
CA LYS A 148 -15.88 -7.96 -13.40
C LYS A 148 -15.78 -8.03 -14.93
N THR A 149 -16.40 -7.10 -15.66
CA THR A 149 -16.30 -6.98 -17.13
C THR A 149 -15.62 -5.70 -17.60
N ASN A 150 -15.17 -4.82 -16.70
CA ASN A 150 -14.55 -3.53 -17.04
C ASN A 150 -13.01 -3.59 -17.14
N LEU A 151 -12.44 -2.56 -17.77
CA LEU A 151 -11.00 -2.27 -17.94
C LEU A 151 -10.15 -2.34 -16.66
N ASN A 152 -10.78 -2.24 -15.49
CA ASN A 152 -10.18 -2.22 -14.16
C ASN A 152 -10.51 -3.49 -13.33
N LYS A 153 -10.95 -4.57 -13.97
CA LYS A 153 -11.24 -5.84 -13.31
C LYS A 153 -9.99 -6.34 -12.56
N GLY A 154 -10.18 -6.66 -11.28
CA GLY A 154 -9.11 -7.19 -10.43
C GLY A 154 -8.06 -6.16 -10.03
N ILE A 155 -8.35 -4.86 -10.22
CA ILE A 155 -7.53 -3.74 -9.78
C ILE A 155 -8.28 -2.98 -8.70
N SER A 156 -7.66 -2.82 -7.53
CA SER A 156 -8.15 -1.96 -6.45
C SER A 156 -7.19 -0.79 -6.25
N ILE A 157 -7.71 0.36 -5.85
CA ILE A 157 -6.94 1.54 -5.50
C ILE A 157 -7.31 1.93 -4.07
N TYR A 158 -6.31 2.11 -3.23
CA TYR A 158 -6.49 2.53 -1.84
C TYR A 158 -5.81 3.88 -1.62
N SER A 159 -6.61 4.92 -1.39
CA SER A 159 -6.14 6.30 -1.16
C SER A 159 -6.86 6.97 0.02
N ASP A 160 -7.48 6.17 0.88
CA ASP A 160 -8.09 6.57 2.14
C ASP A 160 -8.04 5.41 3.15
N GLY A 161 -8.17 5.72 4.44
CA GLY A 161 -8.08 4.72 5.51
C GLY A 161 -6.64 4.28 5.79
N TYR A 162 -6.40 2.97 5.82
CA TYR A 162 -5.09 2.39 6.13
C TYR A 162 -4.91 1.01 5.46
N ILE A 163 -3.66 0.56 5.36
CA ILE A 163 -3.30 -0.83 5.04
C ILE A 163 -2.44 -1.44 6.14
N VAL A 164 -2.35 -2.77 6.19
CA VAL A 164 -1.25 -3.47 6.89
C VAL A 164 -0.08 -3.66 5.93
N ALA A 165 1.13 -3.43 6.42
CA ALA A 165 2.35 -3.32 5.63
C ALA A 165 3.43 -4.29 6.13
N PRO A 166 4.36 -4.74 5.28
CA PRO A 166 5.49 -5.56 5.71
C PRO A 166 6.34 -4.86 6.79
N PRO A 167 6.99 -5.60 7.69
CA PRO A 167 6.99 -7.06 7.84
C PRO A 167 5.88 -7.56 8.78
N SER A 168 4.63 -7.54 8.32
CA SER A 168 3.44 -8.00 9.07
C SER A 168 3.02 -9.41 8.67
N PHE A 169 2.34 -10.09 9.60
CA PHE A 169 1.85 -11.46 9.44
C PHE A 169 0.33 -11.52 9.61
N VAL A 170 -0.34 -12.40 8.88
CA VAL A 170 -1.78 -12.64 9.04
C VAL A 170 -2.01 -14.12 9.26
N ARG A 171 -2.86 -14.46 10.22
CA ARG A 171 -3.25 -15.85 10.46
C ARG A 171 -4.61 -16.13 9.81
N ASN A 172 -4.63 -17.09 8.89
CA ASN A 172 -5.86 -17.64 8.33
C ASN A 172 -5.99 -19.11 8.76
N ASN A 173 -6.96 -19.40 9.62
CA ASN A 173 -7.09 -20.69 10.31
C ASN A 173 -5.80 -21.07 11.07
N ASN A 174 -5.14 -22.15 10.64
CA ASN A 174 -3.90 -22.66 11.25
C ASN A 174 -2.63 -22.25 10.49
N PHE A 175 -2.76 -21.47 9.42
CA PHE A 175 -1.63 -21.02 8.61
C PHE A 175 -1.30 -19.56 8.92
N VAL A 176 -0.01 -19.25 8.96
CA VAL A 176 0.50 -17.89 9.08
C VAL A 176 1.13 -17.54 7.74
N ASP A 177 0.55 -16.54 7.09
CA ASP A 177 1.08 -15.94 5.88
C ASP A 177 1.63 -14.55 6.21
N GLN A 178 2.42 -13.98 5.32
CA GLN A 178 3.11 -12.71 5.55
C GLN A 178 2.94 -11.77 4.38
N PHE A 179 3.05 -10.47 4.66
CA PHE A 179 3.29 -9.47 3.64
C PHE A 179 4.78 -9.52 3.26
N GLU A 180 5.09 -9.66 1.99
CA GLU A 180 6.47 -9.78 1.50
C GLU A 180 6.87 -8.50 0.75
N LEU A 181 7.96 -7.86 1.17
CA LEU A 181 8.53 -6.72 0.46
C LEU A 181 9.35 -7.24 -0.73
N VAL A 182 8.82 -7.09 -1.94
CA VAL A 182 9.49 -7.51 -3.19
C VAL A 182 10.54 -6.47 -3.61
N ASN A 183 10.19 -5.18 -3.51
CA ASN A 183 11.09 -4.07 -3.80
C ASN A 183 10.86 -2.94 -2.79
N GLY A 184 11.91 -2.55 -2.05
CA GLY A 184 11.86 -1.60 -0.94
C GLY A 184 12.24 -0.16 -1.29
N LYS A 185 11.80 0.37 -2.44
CA LYS A 185 12.06 1.75 -2.84
C LYS A 185 11.09 2.73 -2.19
N LYS A 186 11.47 4.00 -2.11
CA LYS A 186 10.55 5.09 -1.75
C LYS A 186 9.37 5.10 -2.74
N PRO A 187 8.12 5.26 -2.26
CA PRO A 187 6.99 5.50 -3.15
C PRO A 187 7.26 6.68 -4.08
N ILE A 188 6.96 6.53 -5.37
CA ILE A 188 7.14 7.60 -6.36
C ILE A 188 5.90 8.48 -6.44
N LEU A 189 6.08 9.72 -6.89
CA LEU A 189 4.95 10.59 -7.23
C LEU A 189 4.19 10.01 -8.42
N PHE A 190 2.87 9.88 -8.29
CA PHE A 190 2.02 9.53 -9.42
C PHE A 190 1.92 10.73 -10.41
N PRO A 191 2.24 10.56 -11.70
CA PRO A 191 2.22 11.65 -12.68
C PRO A 191 0.85 12.34 -12.76
N GLN A 192 0.86 13.67 -12.75
CA GLN A 192 -0.37 14.48 -12.73
C GLN A 192 -1.08 14.52 -14.08
N GLU A 193 -0.35 14.20 -15.14
CA GLU A 193 -0.83 14.10 -16.51
C GLU A 193 -1.72 12.87 -16.72
N ILE A 194 -1.59 11.84 -15.87
CA ILE A 194 -2.40 10.62 -15.96
C ILE A 194 -3.76 10.88 -15.29
N ASP A 195 -4.81 10.88 -16.10
CA ASP A 195 -6.21 11.06 -15.69
C ASP A 195 -7.04 9.78 -15.85
N PHE A 196 -6.43 8.70 -16.34
CA PHE A 196 -7.08 7.41 -16.61
C PHE A 196 -7.96 6.90 -15.46
N PHE A 197 -7.41 6.86 -14.24
CA PHE A 197 -8.12 6.32 -13.09
C PHE A 197 -9.23 7.26 -12.60
N GLU A 198 -9.05 8.58 -12.65
CA GLU A 198 -10.14 9.51 -12.37
C GLU A 198 -11.29 9.33 -13.36
N ASN A 199 -10.96 9.25 -14.65
CA ASN A 199 -11.95 9.17 -15.73
C ASN A 199 -12.77 7.87 -15.65
N ILE A 200 -12.13 6.71 -15.50
CA ILE A 200 -12.85 5.42 -15.41
C ILE A 200 -13.73 5.33 -14.17
N LEU A 201 -13.36 6.01 -13.08
CA LEU A 201 -14.07 5.95 -11.81
C LEU A 201 -15.15 7.02 -11.65
N SER A 202 -15.19 7.99 -12.56
CA SER A 202 -16.24 9.01 -12.64
C SER A 202 -17.52 8.54 -13.35
N VAL A 203 -17.55 7.28 -13.83
CA VAL A 203 -18.66 6.65 -14.58
C VAL A 203 -19.54 5.78 -13.70
#